data_AF-A0A179GST7-F1
#
_entry.id   AF-A0A179GST7-F1
#
_cell.length_a   1.000
_cell.length_b   1.000
_cell.length_c   1.000
_cell.angle_alpha   90.00
_cell.angle_beta   90.00
_cell.angle_gamma   90.00
#
_symmetry.space_group_name_H-M   'P 1'
#
loop_
_entity.id
_entity.type
_entity.pdbx_description
1 polymer ?
#
loop_
_entity_poly.entity_id
_entity_poly.type
_entity_poly.pdbx_seq_one_letter_code
_entity_poly.pdbx_strand_id
1 'polypeptide(L)'
;MKIFLEGLTATHDASFFHDEAARLGNPLRQGERGSPLNKGGNLTAVHPVVRTNPVTGWKSVYVNKGFTKRINGVTKDESDVLLQYLFNLVTQNHDVQVRYRWSKNDVAIWDNRSTFHCATYDYEAARAGDRVCSLGEAPYLDPSSTGRREALGV
;
A
#
# COMPACT_ATOMS: atom_id res chain seq x y z
N MET A 1 14.26 -9.64 -12.13
CA MET A 1 12.87 -9.23 -11.88
C MET A 1 12.68 -7.73 -11.63
N LYS A 2 13.58 -7.02 -10.93
CA LYS A 2 13.45 -5.56 -10.66
C LYS A 2 13.16 -4.73 -11.93
N ILE A 3 13.98 -4.87 -12.97
CA ILE A 3 13.81 -4.17 -14.26
C ILE A 3 12.47 -4.49 -14.94
N PHE A 4 12.01 -5.74 -14.86
CA PHE A 4 10.76 -6.16 -15.48
C PHE A 4 9.52 -5.53 -14.83
N LEU A 5 9.55 -5.34 -13.50
CA LEU A 5 8.44 -4.73 -12.77
C LEU A 5 8.43 -3.20 -12.88
N GLU A 6 9.58 -2.60 -13.18
CA GLU A 6 9.68 -1.17 -13.47
C GLU A 6 8.91 -0.87 -14.78
N GLY A 7 7.99 0.09 -14.73
CA GLY A 7 7.12 0.45 -15.85
C GLY A 7 5.78 -0.28 -15.89
N LEU A 8 5.60 -1.38 -15.14
CA LEU A 8 4.29 -2.00 -14.98
C LEU A 8 3.41 -1.18 -14.04
N THR A 9 2.10 -1.23 -14.30
CA THR A 9 1.07 -0.67 -13.40
C THR A 9 0.18 -1.78 -12.87
N ALA A 10 -0.50 -1.51 -11.76
CA ALA A 10 -1.48 -2.41 -11.19
C ALA A 10 -2.77 -1.66 -10.88
N THR A 11 -3.87 -2.39 -11.04
CA THR A 11 -5.21 -1.94 -10.65
C THR A 11 -5.46 -2.29 -9.19
N HIS A 12 -5.72 -1.26 -8.39
CA HIS A 12 -6.14 -1.33 -7.00
C HIS A 12 -7.65 -1.13 -6.92
N ASP A 13 -8.31 -1.97 -6.14
CA ASP A 13 -9.75 -1.98 -5.98
C ASP A 13 -10.09 -2.06 -4.48
N ALA A 14 -10.74 -1.01 -3.99
CA ALA A 14 -11.22 -0.90 -2.63
C ALA A 14 -12.76 -0.96 -2.54
N SER A 15 -13.42 -1.52 -3.55
CA SER A 15 -14.89 -1.56 -3.65
C SER A 15 -15.56 -2.34 -2.52
N PHE A 16 -14.83 -3.21 -1.81
CA PHE A 16 -15.34 -3.86 -0.59
C PHE A 16 -15.80 -2.86 0.49
N PHE A 17 -15.34 -1.60 0.44
CA PHE A 17 -15.87 -0.55 1.33
C PHE A 17 -17.32 -0.17 1.01
N HIS A 18 -17.83 -0.42 -0.20
CA HIS A 18 -19.26 -0.26 -0.49
C HIS A 18 -20.08 -1.26 0.32
N ASP A 19 -19.66 -2.52 0.32
CA ASP A 19 -20.34 -3.59 1.05
C ASP A 19 -20.32 -3.29 2.56
N GLU A 20 -19.17 -2.86 3.08
CA GLU A 20 -19.02 -2.51 4.49
C GLU A 20 -19.84 -1.27 4.89
N ALA A 21 -19.88 -0.25 4.04
CA ALA A 21 -20.72 0.94 4.23
C ALA A 21 -22.21 0.59 4.29
N ALA A 22 -22.67 -0.29 3.40
CA ALA A 22 -24.05 -0.79 3.40
C ALA A 22 -24.34 -1.61 4.67
N ARG A 23 -23.43 -2.52 5.04
CA ARG A 23 -23.55 -3.37 6.22
C ARG A 23 -23.66 -2.58 7.53
N LEU A 24 -22.90 -1.49 7.64
CA LEU A 24 -22.85 -0.64 8.84
C LEU A 24 -23.88 0.50 8.83
N GLY A 25 -24.61 0.71 7.72
CA GLY A 25 -25.50 1.86 7.55
C GLY A 25 -24.76 3.20 7.54
N ASN A 26 -23.47 3.21 7.20
CA ASN A 26 -22.63 4.41 7.19
C ASN A 26 -22.18 4.72 5.76
N PRO A 27 -22.86 5.63 5.04
CA PRO A 27 -22.62 5.85 3.62
C PRO A 27 -21.21 6.42 3.36
N LEU A 28 -20.62 6.03 2.24
CA LEU A 28 -19.33 6.59 1.81
C LEU A 28 -19.44 8.10 1.58
N ARG A 29 -18.41 8.81 2.04
CA ARG A 29 -18.26 10.24 1.78
C ARG A 29 -18.11 10.51 0.28
N GLN A 30 -19.02 11.27 -0.31
CA GLN A 30 -19.04 11.57 -1.75
C GLN A 30 -18.12 12.74 -2.15
N GLY A 31 -17.88 13.68 -1.24
CA GLY A 31 -16.95 14.80 -1.47
C GLY A 31 -15.48 14.37 -1.50
N GLU A 32 -14.57 15.35 -1.52
CA GLU A 32 -13.12 15.09 -1.50
C GLU A 32 -12.68 14.39 -0.22
N ARG A 33 -11.94 13.29 -0.39
CA ARG A 33 -11.36 12.48 0.69
C ARG A 33 -9.85 12.68 0.72
N GLY A 34 -9.45 13.90 1.08
CA GLY A 34 -8.06 14.33 1.24
C GLY A 34 -7.36 14.77 -0.06
N SER A 35 -7.70 14.19 -1.21
CA SER A 35 -7.19 14.63 -2.53
C SER A 35 -8.36 14.98 -3.45
N PRO A 36 -8.23 15.99 -4.33
CA PRO A 36 -9.22 16.28 -5.39
C PRO A 36 -9.44 15.11 -6.36
N LEU A 37 -8.46 14.20 -6.46
CA LEU A 37 -8.52 12.97 -7.25
C LEU A 37 -9.25 11.83 -6.52
N ASN A 38 -9.45 11.94 -5.21
CA ASN A 38 -10.13 10.94 -4.38
C ASN A 38 -11.51 11.46 -3.95
N LYS A 39 -12.48 11.38 -4.86
CA LYS A 39 -13.86 11.84 -4.65
C LYS A 39 -14.88 10.88 -5.28
N GLY A 40 -16.15 11.02 -4.91
CA GLY A 40 -17.25 10.21 -5.45
C GLY A 40 -17.20 8.73 -5.02
N GLY A 41 -18.07 7.92 -5.62
CA GLY A 41 -18.19 6.50 -5.25
C GLY A 41 -17.12 5.57 -5.82
N ASN A 42 -16.35 5.97 -6.84
CA ASN A 42 -15.35 5.07 -7.41
C ASN A 42 -14.16 4.88 -6.46
N LEU A 43 -13.87 3.63 -6.10
CA LEU A 43 -12.79 3.24 -5.20
C LEU A 43 -11.71 2.40 -5.90
N THR A 44 -11.56 2.60 -7.21
CA THR A 44 -10.52 1.97 -8.03
C THR A 44 -9.46 2.98 -8.47
N ALA A 45 -8.22 2.52 -8.59
CA ALA A 45 -7.09 3.33 -9.06
C ALA A 45 -6.04 2.49 -9.77
N VAL A 46 -5.32 3.09 -10.71
CA VAL A 46 -4.17 2.47 -11.38
C VAL A 46 -2.89 3.17 -10.91
N HIS A 47 -1.94 2.39 -10.42
CA HIS A 47 -0.68 2.88 -9.87
C HIS A 47 0.50 2.04 -10.36
N PRO A 48 1.73 2.58 -10.37
CA PRO A 48 2.89 1.80 -10.74
C PRO A 48 3.17 0.67 -9.72
N VAL A 49 3.63 -0.49 -10.19
CA VAL A 49 4.00 -1.64 -9.34
C VAL A 49 5.23 -1.33 -8.50
N VAL A 50 6.16 -0.55 -9.06
CA VAL A 50 7.31 0.03 -8.37
C VAL A 50 7.12 1.53 -8.39
N ARG A 51 7.12 2.16 -7.22
CA ARG A 51 7.02 3.62 -7.10
C ARG A 51 8.32 4.24 -6.62
N THR A 52 8.45 5.54 -6.83
CA THR A 52 9.49 6.38 -6.23
C THR A 52 8.92 7.09 -4.99
N ASN A 53 9.70 7.14 -3.92
CA ASN A 53 9.42 8.01 -2.78
C ASN A 53 9.97 9.42 -3.12
N PRO A 54 9.13 10.47 -3.18
CA PRO A 54 9.55 11.80 -3.62
C PRO A 54 10.53 12.49 -2.67
N VAL A 55 10.61 12.04 -1.41
CA VAL A 55 11.51 12.64 -0.42
C VAL A 55 12.90 12.00 -0.49
N THR A 56 12.97 10.68 -0.59
CA THR A 56 14.25 9.95 -0.58
C THR A 56 14.80 9.66 -1.97
N GLY A 57 13.97 9.74 -3.01
CA GLY A 57 14.33 9.28 -4.35
C GLY A 57 14.47 7.77 -4.47
N TRP A 58 14.02 6.99 -3.47
CA TRP A 58 14.18 5.53 -3.47
C TRP A 58 12.97 4.81 -4.05
N LYS A 59 13.24 3.70 -4.74
CA LYS A 59 12.24 2.76 -5.25
C LYS A 59 11.66 1.89 -4.13
N SER A 60 10.34 1.70 -4.13
CA SER A 60 9.62 0.74 -3.29
C SER A 60 8.56 -0.02 -4.09
N VAL A 61 8.27 -1.25 -3.67
CA VAL A 61 7.14 -2.02 -4.21
C VAL A 61 5.84 -1.39 -3.73
N TYR A 62 4.88 -1.23 -4.64
CA TYR A 62 3.58 -0.61 -4.38
C TYR A 62 2.42 -1.51 -4.81
N VAL A 63 2.33 -2.67 -4.17
CA VAL A 63 1.17 -3.58 -4.28
C VAL A 63 0.70 -3.96 -2.89
N ASN A 64 -0.59 -4.17 -2.70
CA ASN A 64 -1.18 -4.52 -1.41
C ASN A 64 -2.17 -5.67 -1.56
N LYS A 65 -2.03 -6.74 -0.77
CA LYS A 65 -2.86 -7.94 -0.87
C LYS A 65 -4.36 -7.69 -0.71
N GLY A 66 -4.75 -6.68 0.08
CA GLY A 66 -6.16 -6.30 0.24
C GLY A 66 -6.73 -5.55 -0.96
N PHE A 67 -5.92 -4.75 -1.65
CA PHE A 67 -6.37 -3.80 -2.67
C PHE A 67 -5.97 -4.16 -4.09
N THR A 68 -4.75 -4.61 -4.34
CA THR A 68 -4.23 -4.85 -5.70
C THR A 68 -4.83 -6.13 -6.28
N LYS A 69 -5.53 -6.02 -7.41
CA LYS A 69 -6.25 -7.14 -8.05
C LYS A 69 -5.61 -7.65 -9.34
N ARG A 70 -4.89 -6.78 -10.07
CA ARG A 70 -4.33 -7.11 -11.38
C ARG A 70 -3.10 -6.27 -11.70
N ILE A 71 -2.04 -6.89 -12.16
CA ILE A 71 -0.95 -6.21 -12.88
C ILE A 71 -1.40 -6.04 -14.34
N ASN A 72 -1.31 -4.81 -14.83
CA ASN A 72 -1.74 -4.43 -16.16
C ASN A 72 -0.59 -4.66 -17.16
N GLY A 73 -0.93 -4.92 -18.43
CA GLY A 73 0.07 -5.15 -19.48
C GLY A 73 0.66 -6.57 -19.51
N VAL A 74 0.19 -7.46 -18.64
CA VAL A 74 0.56 -8.89 -18.60
C VAL A 74 -0.70 -9.75 -18.63
N THR A 75 -0.55 -11.04 -18.94
CA THR A 75 -1.65 -12.01 -18.88
C THR A 75 -2.16 -12.18 -17.45
N LYS A 76 -3.32 -12.84 -17.31
CA LYS A 76 -3.90 -13.07 -15.97
C LYS A 76 -2.97 -13.96 -15.13
N ASP A 77 -2.49 -15.04 -15.73
CA ASP A 77 -1.67 -16.03 -15.04
C ASP A 77 -0.34 -15.42 -14.60
N GLU A 78 0.30 -14.61 -15.45
CA GLU A 78 1.49 -13.84 -15.09
C GLU A 78 1.20 -12.88 -13.93
N SER A 79 0.11 -12.12 -14.00
CA SER A 79 -0.28 -11.21 -12.91
C SER A 79 -0.44 -11.94 -11.59
N ASP A 80 -1.14 -13.07 -11.57
CA ASP A 80 -1.42 -13.81 -10.34
C ASP A 80 -0.13 -14.34 -9.72
N VAL A 81 0.77 -14.91 -10.53
CA VAL A 81 2.09 -15.39 -10.09
C VAL A 81 2.94 -14.25 -9.53
N LEU A 82 3.02 -13.13 -10.25
CA LEU A 82 3.82 -11.97 -9.86
C LEU A 82 3.30 -11.32 -8.58
N LEU A 83 1.98 -11.12 -8.46
CA LEU A 83 1.38 -10.56 -7.25
C LEU A 83 1.61 -11.47 -6.05
N GLN A 84 1.43 -12.78 -6.21
CA GLN A 84 1.67 -13.72 -5.12
C GLN A 84 3.12 -13.67 -4.64
N TYR A 85 4.08 -13.60 -5.57
CA TYR A 85 5.49 -13.41 -5.23
C TYR A 85 5.71 -12.09 -4.47
N LEU A 86 5.19 -10.96 -4.96
CA LEU A 86 5.37 -9.65 -4.35
C LEU A 86 4.73 -9.56 -2.96
N PHE A 87 3.58 -10.18 -2.76
CA PHE A 87 2.96 -10.29 -1.45
C PHE A 87 3.84 -11.10 -0.50
N ASN A 88 4.36 -12.24 -0.94
CA ASN A 88 5.26 -13.06 -0.12
C ASN A 88 6.56 -12.33 0.22
N LEU A 89 7.11 -11.54 -0.71
CA LEU A 89 8.29 -10.70 -0.46
C LEU A 89 8.07 -9.74 0.72
N VAL A 90 6.86 -9.21 0.88
CA VAL A 90 6.50 -8.32 1.98
C VAL A 90 6.21 -9.11 3.26
N THR A 91 5.41 -10.18 3.16
CA THR A 91 4.85 -10.86 4.35
C THR A 91 5.72 -11.98 4.92
N GLN A 92 6.58 -12.60 4.12
CA GLN A 92 7.44 -13.72 4.54
C GLN A 92 8.91 -13.33 4.72
N ASN A 93 9.29 -12.10 4.38
CA ASN A 93 10.62 -11.59 4.64
C ASN A 93 10.68 -10.98 6.05
N HIS A 94 11.20 -11.73 7.01
CA HIS A 94 11.28 -11.27 8.40
C HIS A 94 12.36 -10.21 8.64
N ASP A 95 13.38 -10.11 7.78
CA ASP A 95 14.46 -9.11 7.91
C ASP A 95 13.97 -7.67 7.70
N VAL A 96 12.79 -7.50 7.11
CA VAL A 96 12.18 -6.19 6.81
C VAL A 96 10.95 -5.89 7.67
N GLN A 97 10.72 -6.68 8.72
CA GLN A 97 9.54 -6.55 9.57
C GLN A 97 9.90 -6.06 10.98
N VAL A 98 9.02 -5.22 11.52
CA VAL A 98 9.00 -4.86 12.94
C VAL A 98 7.62 -5.19 13.47
N ARG A 99 7.58 -5.97 14.56
CA ARG A 99 6.36 -6.22 15.32
C ARG A 99 6.43 -5.47 16.65
N TYR A 100 5.54 -4.50 16.82
CA TYR A 100 5.56 -3.62 17.98
C TYR A 100 4.48 -4.01 19.00
N ARG A 101 4.89 -4.17 20.26
CA ARG A 101 3.98 -4.39 21.39
C ARG A 101 3.66 -3.06 22.05
N TRP A 102 2.42 -2.61 21.90
CA TRP A 102 1.96 -1.32 22.40
C TRP A 102 1.84 -1.27 23.92
N SER A 103 2.24 -0.14 24.49
CA SER A 103 2.02 0.30 25.87
C SER A 103 1.24 1.62 25.89
N LYS A 104 0.80 2.03 27.09
CA LYS A 104 0.05 3.27 27.27
C LYS A 104 0.89 4.46 26.79
N ASN A 105 0.27 5.32 25.97
CA ASN A 105 0.86 6.53 25.39
C ASN A 105 1.97 6.32 24.33
N ASP A 106 2.19 5.09 23.87
CA ASP A 106 3.10 4.85 22.76
C ASP A 106 2.56 5.49 21.47
N VAL A 107 3.48 5.97 20.63
CA VAL A 107 3.18 6.56 19.33
C VAL A 107 4.09 5.92 18.29
N ALA A 108 3.51 5.48 17.17
CA ALA A 108 4.26 5.03 16.01
C ALA A 108 4.03 5.98 14.84
N ILE A 109 5.10 6.28 14.12
CA ILE A 109 5.08 7.04 12.87
C ILE A 109 5.72 6.17 11.80
N TRP A 110 5.07 6.05 10.65
CA TRP A 110 5.60 5.29 9.52
C TRP A 110 5.36 6.02 8.20
N ASP A 111 6.26 5.82 7.24
CA ASP A 111 6.10 6.34 5.89
C ASP A 111 5.29 5.35 5.04
N ASN A 112 3.99 5.65 4.87
CA ASN A 112 3.07 4.82 4.09
C ASN A 112 3.44 4.71 2.58
N ARG A 113 4.44 5.47 2.10
CA ARG A 113 4.98 5.33 0.73
C ARG A 113 5.92 4.13 0.58
N SER A 114 6.48 3.64 1.69
CA SER A 114 7.53 2.62 1.67
C SER A 114 7.33 1.50 2.69
N THR A 115 6.22 1.50 3.44
CA THR A 115 5.91 0.49 4.45
C THR A 115 4.54 -0.15 4.23
N PHE A 116 4.41 -1.40 4.69
CA PHE A 116 3.14 -2.09 4.87
C PHE A 116 2.89 -2.29 6.37
N HIS A 117 1.63 -2.43 6.76
CA HIS A 117 1.25 -2.75 8.13
C HIS A 117 0.03 -3.66 8.15
N CYS A 118 -0.08 -4.45 9.22
CA CYS A 118 -1.32 -5.17 9.54
C CYS A 118 -1.60 -5.08 11.04
N ALA A 119 -2.87 -5.14 11.41
CA ALA A 119 -3.25 -5.43 12.78
C ALA A 119 -3.07 -6.93 13.05
N THR A 120 -2.53 -7.29 14.21
CA THR A 120 -2.52 -8.67 14.69
C THR A 120 -3.66 -8.84 15.69
N TYR A 121 -4.56 -9.77 15.41
CA TYR A 121 -5.74 -10.04 16.25
C TYR A 121 -5.43 -11.12 17.29
N ASP A 122 -4.37 -10.92 18.08
CA ASP A 122 -3.91 -11.85 19.13
C ASP A 122 -4.17 -11.32 20.55
N TYR A 123 -5.35 -10.72 20.74
CA TYR A 123 -5.78 -10.12 22.00
C TYR A 123 -7.27 -10.39 22.25
N GLU A 124 -7.65 -10.48 23.52
CA GLU A 124 -9.04 -10.77 23.94
C GLU A 124 -9.83 -9.50 24.30
N ALA A 125 -9.15 -8.49 24.86
CA ALA A 125 -9.79 -7.26 25.30
C ALA A 125 -10.01 -6.25 24.17
N ALA A 126 -10.97 -5.35 24.33
CA ALA A 126 -11.18 -4.25 23.38
C ALA A 126 -9.90 -3.41 23.24
N ARG A 127 -9.53 -3.11 21.99
CA ARG A 127 -8.35 -2.30 21.65
C ARG A 127 -8.75 -1.15 20.74
N ALA A 128 -8.39 0.07 21.13
CA ALA A 128 -8.63 1.28 20.36
C ALA A 128 -7.35 2.11 20.24
N GLY A 129 -7.31 2.99 19.24
CA GLY A 129 -6.23 3.95 19.05
C GLY A 129 -6.61 4.96 17.97
N ASP A 130 -6.07 6.17 18.10
CA ASP A 130 -6.31 7.25 17.16
C ASP A 130 -5.26 7.24 16.06
N ARG A 131 -5.68 7.53 14.84
CA ARG A 131 -4.78 7.65 13.68
C ARG A 131 -5.04 8.94 12.94
N VAL A 132 -3.98 9.70 12.74
CA VAL A 132 -3.95 10.85 11.83
C VAL A 132 -3.14 10.46 10.60
N CYS A 133 -3.69 10.71 9.41
CA CYS A 133 -3.00 10.48 8.14
C CYS A 133 -2.73 11.83 7.47
N SER A 134 -1.48 12.05 7.06
CA SER A 134 -1.15 13.18 6.18
C SER A 134 -1.58 12.90 4.75
N LEU A 135 -1.76 13.96 3.96
CA LEU A 135 -2.01 13.86 2.53
C LEU A 135 -0.74 13.43 1.79
N GLY A 136 -0.90 12.50 0.87
CA GLY A 136 0.16 12.03 -0.02
C GLY A 136 -0.06 12.49 -1.45
N GLU A 137 1.03 12.46 -2.22
CA GLU A 137 1.04 12.66 -3.66
C GLU A 137 0.54 11.42 -4.42
N ALA A 138 0.17 11.60 -5.69
CA ALA A 138 -0.10 10.49 -6.58
C ALA A 138 1.17 9.64 -6.77
N PRO A 139 1.12 8.30 -6.60
CA PRO A 139 2.27 7.44 -6.84
C PRO A 139 2.78 7.55 -8.28
N TYR A 140 4.09 7.68 -8.43
CA TYR A 140 4.78 7.73 -9.73
C TYR A 140 6.06 6.89 -9.68
N LEU A 141 6.62 6.59 -10.84
CA LEU A 141 7.93 5.99 -10.99
C LEU A 141 8.83 6.96 -11.76
N ASP A 142 9.93 7.35 -11.15
CA ASP A 142 11.05 8.02 -11.83
C ASP A 142 12.04 6.94 -12.30
N PRO A 143 12.26 6.74 -13.61
CA PRO A 143 13.22 5.77 -14.12
C PRO A 143 14.64 5.96 -13.58
N SER A 144 15.02 7.19 -13.22
CA SER A 144 16.34 7.54 -12.68
C SER A 144 16.49 7.27 -11.17
N SER A 145 15.38 6.96 -10.47
CA SER A 145 15.43 6.65 -9.04
C SER A 145 16.17 5.34 -8.75
N THR A 146 16.78 5.24 -7.57
CA THR A 146 17.63 4.10 -7.18
C THR A 146 16.97 3.25 -6.10
N GLY A 147 17.50 2.05 -5.85
CA GLY A 147 17.09 1.29 -4.66
C GLY A 147 17.73 1.88 -3.39
N ARG A 148 17.10 1.71 -2.22
CA ARG A 148 17.70 2.12 -0.94
C ARG A 148 19.12 1.57 -0.75
N ARG A 149 19.33 0.28 -1.01
CA ARG A 149 20.63 -0.40 -0.86
C ARG A 149 21.71 0.21 -1.75
N GLU A 150 21.37 0.39 -3.03
CA GLU A 150 22.20 1.07 -4.02
C GLU A 150 22.55 2.51 -3.61
N ALA A 151 21.57 3.29 -3.15
CA ALA A 151 21.80 4.66 -2.66
C ALA A 151 22.70 4.72 -1.41
N LEU A 152 22.69 3.68 -0.58
CA LEU A 152 23.47 3.59 0.64
C LEU A 152 24.81 2.85 0.47
N GLY A 153 25.07 2.26 -0.69
CA GLY A 153 26.28 1.47 -0.96
C GLY A 153 26.37 0.17 -0.15
N VAL A 154 25.22 -0.44 0.19
CA VAL A 154 25.12 -1.68 1.01
C VAL A 154 24.31 -2.78 0.34
#